data_AF-R7QC60-F1
#
_entry.id   AF-R7QC60-F1
#
_cell.length_a   1.000
_cell.length_b   1.000
_cell.length_c   1.000
_cell.angle_alpha   90.00
_cell.angle_beta   90.00
_cell.angle_gamma   90.00
#
_symmetry.space_group_name_H-M   'P 1'
#
loop_
_entity.id
_entity.type
_entity.pdbx_description
1 polymer ?
#
loop_
_entity_poly.entity_id
_entity_poly.type
_entity_poly.pdbx_seq_one_letter_code
_entity_poly.pdbx_strand_id
1 'polypeptide(L)'
;MSSYLRGRKGIFIGKLVTVCGIISLLFGLLLDSTLPVEAGFLLSQPFQIVSEQATGLYEMARTSTTTSKPPSRKELGNAGWTLIHSIAANYPPTPSSSEQRHAKAFLKSIGKLYPCKRCRQHFSKYLSTTPPDLTSRDRFMLWACKAHNEVNRRQGKPEFPCQMQNLESRWGDCGCKLKK
;
A
#
# COMPACT_ATOMS: atom_id res chain seq x y z
N MET A 1 -56.47 19.47 4.17
CA MET A 1 -56.83 19.84 5.56
C MET A 1 -55.64 19.49 6.43
N SER A 2 -54.77 20.47 6.69
CA SER A 2 -54.71 21.23 7.96
C SER A 2 -53.65 20.59 8.88
N SER A 3 -52.36 20.93 8.72
CA SER A 3 -51.66 22.05 9.38
C SER A 3 -51.60 21.94 10.91
N TYR A 4 -50.39 21.83 11.47
CA TYR A 4 -50.03 22.70 12.59
C TYR A 4 -48.51 22.86 12.75
N LEU A 5 -48.10 24.12 12.69
CA LEU A 5 -46.78 24.68 12.98
C LEU A 5 -46.76 25.20 14.42
N ARG A 6 -45.59 25.14 15.08
CA ARG A 6 -44.97 26.13 16.02
C ARG A 6 -43.97 25.40 16.93
N GLY A 7 -42.76 25.88 17.24
CA GLY A 7 -42.14 27.20 17.10
C GLY A 7 -41.96 27.89 18.46
N ARG A 8 -40.71 28.04 18.93
CA ARG A 8 -40.13 29.10 19.81
C ARG A 8 -38.66 28.70 20.11
N LYS A 9 -37.58 29.41 19.74
CA LYS A 9 -37.11 30.82 19.84
C LYS A 9 -36.61 31.26 21.23
N GLY A 10 -35.37 31.78 21.26
CA GLY A 10 -34.74 32.62 22.29
C GLY A 10 -33.32 32.12 22.64
N ILE A 11 -32.23 32.59 22.03
CA ILE A 11 -31.52 33.88 22.16
C ILE A 11 -31.03 34.16 23.60
N PHE A 12 -29.71 34.10 23.81
CA PHE A 12 -29.02 35.04 24.68
C PHE A 12 -27.72 35.52 24.02
N ILE A 13 -27.62 36.84 23.96
CA ILE A 13 -26.56 37.67 23.39
C ILE A 13 -25.71 38.17 24.55
N GLY A 14 -24.40 38.26 24.36
CA GLY A 14 -23.61 39.37 24.92
C GLY A 14 -22.63 39.04 26.04
N LYS A 15 -21.34 39.18 25.70
CA LYS A 15 -20.23 39.86 26.42
C LYS A 15 -18.93 39.35 25.77
N LEU A 16 -18.48 39.91 24.65
CA LEU A 16 -17.72 41.17 24.52
C LEU A 16 -16.53 41.25 25.51
N VAL A 17 -15.33 41.00 24.96
CA VAL A 17 -14.09 41.78 25.12
C VAL A 17 -13.64 42.07 26.55
N THR A 18 -12.47 41.55 26.95
CA THR A 18 -11.33 42.29 27.55
C THR A 18 -10.23 41.30 27.99
N VAL A 19 -8.99 41.72 27.80
CA VAL A 19 -7.70 41.18 28.31
C VAL A 19 -6.94 40.19 27.41
N CYS A 20 -6.51 40.73 26.27
CA CYS A 20 -5.16 40.51 25.76
C CYS A 20 -4.16 40.96 26.85
N GLY A 21 -3.32 40.05 27.39
CA GLY A 21 -2.36 40.45 28.43
C GLY A 21 -1.55 39.38 29.17
N ILE A 22 -1.58 38.08 28.81
CA ILE A 22 -0.82 37.03 29.54
C ILE A 22 -0.05 36.07 28.60
N ILE A 23 0.18 36.43 27.33
CA ILE A 23 0.97 35.60 26.38
C ILE A 23 2.27 36.32 25.95
N SER A 24 2.94 37.02 26.86
CA SER A 24 4.23 37.67 26.52
C SER A 24 5.30 37.63 27.60
N LEU A 25 5.16 36.81 28.65
CA LEU A 25 6.19 36.71 29.71
C LEU A 25 6.63 35.28 30.06
N LEU A 26 6.32 34.28 29.21
CA LEU A 26 6.82 32.90 29.37
C LEU A 26 7.29 32.28 28.03
N PHE A 27 7.88 33.10 27.17
CA PHE A 27 8.61 32.64 25.97
C PHE A 27 9.93 33.42 25.83
N GLY A 28 10.62 33.62 26.96
CA GLY A 28 11.79 34.50 27.07
C GLY A 28 13.01 33.86 27.72
N LEU A 29 13.02 32.54 27.94
CA LEU A 29 14.19 31.82 28.44
C LEU A 29 14.18 30.43 27.82
N LEU A 30 15.31 30.04 27.21
CA LEU A 30 15.58 28.82 26.42
C LEU A 30 15.51 28.99 24.89
N LEU A 31 16.18 30.01 24.36
CA LEU A 31 16.88 29.87 23.07
C LEU A 31 18.38 29.76 23.39
N ASP A 32 18.84 28.52 23.38
CA ASP A 32 20.24 28.11 23.44
C ASP A 32 20.98 28.66 22.20
N SER A 33 22.04 29.41 22.45
CA SER A 33 22.79 30.20 21.47
C SER A 33 23.85 29.37 20.74
N THR A 34 23.45 28.28 20.12
CA THR A 34 24.33 27.51 19.21
C THR A 34 23.60 27.11 17.93
N LEU A 35 23.19 28.12 17.15
CA LEU A 35 22.95 27.89 15.72
C LEU A 35 24.29 27.73 15.00
N PRO A 36 24.46 26.70 14.15
CA PRO A 36 25.71 26.48 13.43
C PRO A 36 25.97 27.62 12.45
N VAL A 37 27.24 27.97 12.32
CA VAL A 37 27.80 29.06 11.50
C VAL A 37 27.50 28.94 10.00
N GLU A 38 26.74 27.95 9.56
CA GLU A 38 26.40 27.71 8.15
C GLU A 38 25.33 28.66 7.59
N ALA A 39 24.54 29.33 8.45
CA ALA A 39 23.53 30.30 7.99
C ALA A 39 24.15 31.62 7.46
N GLY A 40 25.39 31.94 7.85
CA GLY A 40 26.08 33.16 7.40
C GLY A 40 26.66 33.06 5.99
N PHE A 41 26.98 31.85 5.52
CA PHE A 41 27.65 31.64 4.23
C PHE A 41 26.74 31.86 3.02
N LEU A 42 25.42 31.72 3.19
CA LEU A 42 24.44 31.90 2.11
C LEU A 42 24.12 33.37 1.80
N LEU A 43 24.41 34.30 2.73
CA LEU A 43 24.11 35.72 2.57
C LEU A 43 25.23 36.50 1.86
N SER A 44 26.40 35.88 1.64
CA SER A 44 27.54 36.49 0.97
C SER A 44 27.77 35.99 -0.47
N GLN A 45 26.92 35.09 -0.98
CA GLN A 45 27.06 34.58 -2.34
C GLN A 45 26.42 35.54 -3.37
N PRO A 46 27.03 35.70 -4.56
CA PRO A 46 26.42 36.46 -5.64
C PRO A 46 25.07 35.83 -6.02
N PHE A 47 24.06 36.67 -6.27
CA PHE A 47 22.69 36.27 -6.65
C PHE A 47 22.64 35.21 -7.76
N GLN A 48 23.62 35.21 -8.68
CA GLN A 48 23.75 34.18 -9.71
C GLN A 48 23.87 32.74 -9.14
N ILE A 49 24.62 32.51 -8.05
CA ILE A 49 24.87 31.16 -7.50
C ILE A 49 23.62 30.55 -6.86
N VAL A 50 22.79 31.38 -6.20
CA VAL A 50 21.52 30.94 -5.60
C VAL A 50 20.52 30.53 -6.69
N SER A 51 20.52 31.22 -7.83
CA SER A 51 19.64 30.90 -8.96
C SER A 51 19.95 29.56 -9.61
N GLU A 52 21.24 29.17 -9.67
CA GLU A 52 21.70 27.95 -10.33
C GLU A 52 21.48 26.68 -9.48
N GLN A 53 21.53 26.81 -8.16
CA GLN A 53 21.16 25.74 -7.23
C GLN A 53 19.63 25.55 -7.14
N ALA A 54 18.87 26.64 -7.20
CA ALA A 54 17.41 26.59 -7.25
C ALA A 54 16.89 25.99 -8.57
N THR A 55 17.54 26.27 -9.70
CA THR A 55 17.22 25.63 -10.99
C THR A 55 17.61 24.15 -11.00
N GLY A 56 18.74 23.76 -10.37
CA GLY A 56 19.12 22.35 -10.23
C GLY A 56 18.09 21.52 -9.44
N LEU A 57 17.60 22.05 -8.32
CA LEU A 57 16.53 21.40 -7.54
C LEU A 57 15.19 21.39 -8.28
N TYR A 58 14.87 22.44 -9.04
CA TYR A 58 13.67 22.51 -9.86
C TYR A 58 13.73 21.56 -11.08
N GLU A 59 14.89 21.39 -11.73
CA GLU A 59 15.10 20.45 -12.84
C GLU A 59 15.03 18.99 -12.35
N MET A 60 15.59 18.69 -11.17
CA MET A 60 15.44 17.40 -10.47
C MET A 60 13.99 17.12 -10.07
N ALA A 61 13.27 18.13 -9.57
CA ALA A 61 11.85 18.01 -9.23
C ALA A 61 10.96 17.88 -10.50
N ARG A 62 11.35 18.51 -11.61
CA ARG A 62 10.64 18.43 -12.90
C ARG A 62 10.85 17.08 -13.58
N THR A 63 12.06 16.51 -13.51
CA THR A 63 12.33 15.13 -13.98
C THR A 63 11.72 14.05 -13.08
N SER A 64 11.39 14.38 -11.84
CA SER A 64 10.65 13.52 -10.89
C SER A 64 9.14 13.43 -11.19
N THR A 65 8.61 14.24 -12.12
CA THR A 65 7.26 14.00 -12.67
C THR A 65 7.29 12.85 -13.68
N THR A 66 7.59 11.66 -13.18
CA THR A 66 7.34 10.41 -13.88
C THR A 66 5.87 10.41 -14.27
N THR A 67 5.60 10.62 -15.56
CA THR A 67 4.27 10.37 -16.13
C THR A 67 4.03 8.87 -15.98
N SER A 68 3.40 8.48 -14.88
CA SER A 68 3.20 7.08 -14.55
C SER A 68 2.29 6.45 -15.60
N LYS A 69 2.90 5.68 -16.51
CA LYS A 69 2.18 4.89 -17.50
C LYS A 69 1.42 3.77 -16.77
N PRO A 70 0.25 3.35 -17.26
CA PRO A 70 -0.41 2.15 -16.73
C PRO A 70 0.53 0.93 -16.77
N PRO A 71 0.42 0.01 -15.79
CA PRO A 71 1.32 -1.14 -15.71
C PRO A 71 1.14 -2.08 -16.91
N SER A 72 2.26 -2.60 -17.40
CA SER A 72 2.28 -3.67 -18.40
C SER A 72 1.69 -4.97 -17.85
N ARG A 73 1.34 -5.90 -18.76
CA ARG A 73 0.90 -7.26 -18.38
C ARG A 73 1.91 -8.00 -17.51
N LYS A 74 3.22 -7.74 -17.70
CA LYS A 74 4.29 -8.36 -16.92
C LYS A 74 4.33 -7.81 -15.50
N GLU A 75 4.27 -6.48 -15.35
CA GLU A 75 4.25 -5.82 -14.04
C GLU A 75 3.01 -6.23 -13.23
N LEU A 76 1.84 -6.22 -13.86
CA LEU A 76 0.60 -6.68 -13.23
C LEU A 76 0.64 -8.18 -12.89
N GLY A 77 1.29 -8.99 -13.72
CA GLY A 77 1.52 -10.41 -13.46
C GLY A 77 2.37 -10.63 -12.22
N ASN A 78 3.52 -9.94 -12.16
CA ASN A 78 4.44 -10.01 -11.03
C ASN A 78 3.75 -9.54 -9.73
N ALA A 79 3.06 -8.40 -9.76
CA ALA A 79 2.36 -7.87 -8.60
C ALA A 79 1.23 -8.81 -8.12
N GLY A 80 0.45 -9.36 -9.05
CA GLY A 80 -0.61 -10.32 -8.73
C GLY A 80 -0.07 -11.60 -8.08
N TRP A 81 1.03 -12.14 -8.60
CA TRP A 81 1.67 -13.31 -8.01
C TRP A 81 2.30 -13.02 -6.66
N THR A 82 2.94 -11.85 -6.48
CA THR A 82 3.41 -11.41 -5.16
C THR A 82 2.27 -11.43 -4.16
N LEU A 83 1.12 -10.83 -4.49
CA LEU A 83 -0.04 -10.80 -3.59
C LEU A 83 -0.55 -12.22 -3.26
N ILE A 84 -0.72 -13.09 -4.26
CA ILE A 84 -1.23 -14.46 -4.05
C ILE A 84 -0.27 -15.25 -3.15
N HIS A 85 1.03 -15.21 -3.43
CA HIS A 85 2.03 -15.94 -2.64
C HIS A 85 2.15 -15.39 -1.22
N SER A 86 2.10 -14.07 -1.04
CA SER A 86 2.09 -13.45 0.29
C SER A 86 0.85 -13.84 1.09
N ILE A 87 -0.34 -13.89 0.48
CA ILE A 87 -1.56 -14.38 1.14
C ILE A 87 -1.38 -15.84 1.56
N ALA A 88 -0.87 -16.70 0.67
CA ALA A 88 -0.67 -18.12 0.96
C ALA A 88 0.35 -18.35 2.09
N ALA A 89 1.46 -17.61 2.08
CA ALA A 89 2.52 -17.73 3.07
C ALA A 89 2.14 -17.20 4.46
N ASN A 90 1.20 -16.24 4.51
CA ASN A 90 0.70 -15.68 5.76
C ASN A 90 -0.66 -16.26 6.16
N TYR A 91 -1.12 -17.30 5.46
CA TYR A 91 -2.33 -18.02 5.79
C TYR A 91 -2.17 -18.79 7.11
N PRO A 92 -3.25 -18.97 7.91
CA PRO A 92 -3.14 -19.70 9.17
C PRO A 92 -2.69 -21.16 8.94
N PRO A 93 -1.85 -21.73 9.83
CA PRO A 93 -1.55 -23.16 9.81
C PRO A 93 -2.82 -24.02 9.88
N THR A 94 -3.79 -23.58 10.70
CA THR A 94 -5.11 -24.20 10.87
C THR A 94 -6.22 -23.18 10.59
N PRO A 95 -6.66 -23.00 9.34
CA PRO A 95 -7.62 -21.98 8.94
C PRO A 95 -9.06 -22.37 9.31
N SER A 96 -9.81 -21.42 9.85
CA SER A 96 -11.24 -21.52 10.07
C SER A 96 -12.01 -21.69 8.75
N SER A 97 -13.24 -22.20 8.83
CA SER A 97 -14.12 -22.30 7.66
C SER A 97 -14.36 -20.96 6.97
N SER A 98 -14.35 -19.86 7.72
CA SER A 98 -14.49 -18.50 7.17
C SER A 98 -13.28 -18.10 6.33
N GLU A 99 -12.08 -18.32 6.85
CA GLU A 99 -10.82 -18.03 6.14
C GLU A 99 -10.69 -18.86 4.86
N GLN A 100 -11.12 -20.13 4.89
CA GLN A 100 -11.15 -20.99 3.69
C GLN A 100 -12.12 -20.45 2.64
N ARG A 101 -13.31 -20.01 3.05
CA ARG A 101 -14.28 -19.38 2.13
C ARG A 101 -13.75 -18.08 1.54
N HIS A 102 -13.11 -17.24 2.34
CA HIS A 102 -12.53 -15.98 1.86
C HIS A 102 -11.40 -16.21 0.86
N ALA A 103 -10.46 -17.11 1.16
CA ALA A 103 -9.38 -17.44 0.23
C ALA A 103 -9.92 -18.02 -1.09
N LYS A 104 -10.91 -18.92 -1.03
CA LYS A 104 -11.57 -19.48 -2.22
C LYS A 104 -12.28 -18.40 -3.04
N ALA A 105 -13.00 -17.50 -2.37
CA ALA A 105 -13.70 -16.39 -3.02
C ALA A 105 -12.71 -15.43 -3.68
N PHE A 106 -11.62 -15.08 -3.00
CA PHE A 106 -10.55 -14.24 -3.54
C PHE A 106 -9.96 -14.81 -4.83
N LEU A 107 -9.56 -16.09 -4.84
CA LEU A 107 -9.02 -16.74 -6.04
C LEU A 107 -10.04 -16.78 -7.19
N LYS A 108 -11.30 -17.07 -6.88
CA LYS A 108 -12.39 -17.01 -7.88
C LYS A 108 -12.59 -15.60 -8.44
N SER A 109 -12.48 -14.57 -7.61
CA SER A 109 -12.58 -13.18 -8.03
C SER A 109 -11.45 -12.79 -8.98
N ILE A 110 -10.21 -13.23 -8.72
CA ILE A 110 -9.10 -13.07 -9.67
C ILE A 110 -9.44 -13.71 -11.02
N GLY A 111 -9.97 -14.94 -11.02
CA GLY A 111 -10.39 -15.62 -12.26
C GLY A 111 -11.43 -14.86 -13.09
N LYS A 112 -12.23 -13.99 -12.47
CA LYS A 112 -13.27 -13.20 -13.15
C LYS A 112 -12.81 -11.78 -13.51
N LEU A 113 -12.07 -11.12 -12.61
CA LEU A 113 -11.80 -9.69 -12.65
C LEU A 113 -10.42 -9.33 -13.18
N TYR A 114 -9.49 -10.29 -13.28
CA TYR A 114 -8.11 -9.97 -13.67
C TYR A 114 -8.06 -9.31 -15.08
N PRO A 115 -7.45 -8.12 -15.25
CA PRO A 115 -7.61 -7.28 -16.45
C PRO A 115 -7.23 -7.94 -17.78
N CYS A 116 -6.26 -8.86 -17.76
CA CYS A 116 -5.89 -9.62 -18.94
C CYS A 116 -6.92 -10.73 -19.23
N LYS A 117 -7.79 -10.53 -20.24
CA LYS A 117 -8.85 -11.47 -20.64
C LYS A 117 -8.34 -12.91 -20.83
N ARG A 118 -7.25 -13.09 -21.58
CA ARG A 118 -6.65 -14.42 -21.80
C ARG A 118 -6.13 -15.02 -20.49
N CYS A 119 -5.52 -14.22 -19.62
CA CYS A 119 -4.97 -14.68 -18.35
C CYS A 119 -6.08 -15.18 -17.41
N ARG A 120 -7.15 -14.39 -17.24
CA ARG A 120 -8.27 -14.74 -16.36
C ARG A 120 -9.05 -15.98 -16.82
N GLN A 121 -9.21 -16.17 -18.13
CA GLN A 121 -9.86 -17.36 -18.70
C GLN A 121 -9.07 -18.63 -18.41
N HIS A 122 -7.75 -18.59 -18.61
CA HIS A 122 -6.91 -19.74 -18.28
C HIS A 122 -6.84 -20.00 -16.77
N PHE A 123 -6.75 -18.96 -15.95
CA PHE A 123 -6.75 -19.12 -14.49
C PHE A 123 -8.09 -19.70 -13.99
N SER A 124 -9.22 -19.24 -14.54
CA SER A 124 -10.54 -19.83 -14.24
C SER A 124 -10.64 -21.30 -14.64
N LYS A 125 -10.12 -21.67 -15.82
CA LYS A 125 -10.06 -23.08 -16.23
C LYS A 125 -9.18 -23.88 -15.28
N TYR A 126 -8.00 -23.38 -14.93
CA TYR A 126 -7.10 -24.03 -13.98
C TYR A 126 -7.76 -24.24 -12.62
N LEU A 127 -8.46 -23.22 -12.09
CA LEU A 127 -9.21 -23.34 -10.83
C LEU A 127 -10.29 -24.43 -10.87
N SER A 128 -10.90 -24.67 -12.04
CA SER A 128 -11.93 -25.71 -12.19
C SER A 128 -11.35 -27.12 -12.22
N THR A 129 -10.17 -27.31 -12.82
CA THR A 129 -9.52 -28.62 -12.94
C THR A 129 -8.60 -28.94 -11.76
N THR A 130 -8.08 -27.90 -11.12
CA THR A 130 -7.08 -27.99 -10.05
C THR A 130 -7.51 -27.07 -8.90
N PRO A 131 -8.57 -27.43 -8.16
CA PRO A 131 -9.07 -26.60 -7.07
C PRO A 131 -8.00 -26.42 -5.98
N PRO A 132 -7.95 -25.23 -5.33
CA PRO A 132 -6.99 -24.98 -4.26
C PRO A 132 -7.31 -25.83 -3.03
N ASP A 133 -6.28 -26.48 -2.50
CA ASP A 133 -6.30 -27.05 -1.16
C ASP A 133 -5.98 -25.94 -0.15
N LEU A 134 -7.01 -25.56 0.61
CA LEU A 134 -6.98 -24.45 1.56
C LEU A 134 -7.07 -24.95 3.00
N THR A 135 -6.83 -26.24 3.27
CA THR A 135 -6.96 -26.79 4.63
C THR A 135 -5.78 -26.44 5.53
N SER A 136 -4.67 -25.93 4.97
CA SER A 136 -3.55 -25.38 5.73
C SER A 136 -2.73 -24.38 4.89
N ARG A 137 -1.90 -23.58 5.57
CA ARG A 137 -0.90 -22.69 4.94
C ARG A 137 -0.05 -23.42 3.91
N ASP A 138 0.57 -24.53 4.31
CA ASP A 138 1.51 -25.27 3.48
C ASP A 138 0.85 -25.83 2.20
N ARG A 139 -0.39 -26.33 2.32
CA ARG A 139 -1.18 -26.79 1.17
C ARG A 139 -1.49 -25.65 0.22
N PHE A 140 -1.85 -24.48 0.76
CA PHE A 140 -2.12 -23.30 -0.06
C PHE A 140 -0.85 -22.78 -0.75
N MET A 141 0.29 -22.69 -0.04
CA MET A 141 1.59 -22.32 -0.63
C MET A 141 1.99 -23.26 -1.76
N LEU A 142 1.87 -24.57 -1.55
CA LEU A 142 2.17 -25.57 -2.57
C LEU A 142 1.26 -25.43 -3.79
N TRP A 143 -0.05 -25.22 -3.58
CA TRP A 143 -0.98 -25.01 -4.68
C TRP A 143 -0.66 -23.73 -5.46
N ALA A 144 -0.36 -22.63 -4.78
CA ALA A 144 0.01 -21.37 -5.42
C ALA A 144 1.27 -21.52 -6.28
N CYS A 145 2.27 -22.28 -5.80
CA CYS A 145 3.47 -22.60 -6.58
C CYS A 145 3.14 -23.38 -7.85
N LYS A 146 2.35 -24.46 -7.74
CA LYS A 146 1.93 -25.28 -8.89
C LYS A 146 1.10 -24.47 -9.89
N ALA A 147 0.22 -23.60 -9.43
CA ALA A 147 -0.55 -22.70 -10.27
C ALA A 147 0.35 -21.71 -11.03
N HIS A 148 1.39 -21.20 -10.37
CA HIS A 148 2.36 -20.31 -11.00
C HIS A 148 3.24 -21.06 -12.02
N ASN A 149 3.66 -22.30 -11.72
CA ASN A 149 4.42 -23.13 -12.65
C ASN A 149 3.63 -23.49 -13.91
N GLU A 150 2.31 -23.69 -13.80
CA GLU A 150 1.47 -23.85 -14.98
C GLU A 150 1.55 -22.61 -15.91
N VAL A 151 1.59 -21.41 -15.33
CA VAL A 151 1.77 -20.17 -16.09
C VAL A 151 3.20 -20.02 -16.63
N ASN A 152 4.21 -20.52 -15.92
CA ASN A 152 5.60 -20.54 -16.39
C ASN A 152 5.75 -21.47 -17.61
N ARG A 153 5.27 -22.71 -17.51
CA ARG A 153 5.29 -23.71 -18.58
C ARG A 153 4.67 -23.17 -19.87
N ARG A 154 3.51 -22.51 -19.76
CA ARG A 154 2.81 -21.90 -20.90
C ARG A 154 3.52 -20.71 -21.53
N GLN A 155 4.45 -20.10 -20.80
CA GLN A 155 5.31 -19.02 -21.30
C GLN A 155 6.72 -19.51 -21.66
N GLY A 156 6.99 -20.82 -21.62
CA GLY A 156 8.32 -21.38 -21.85
C GLY A 156 9.35 -20.96 -20.80
N LYS A 157 8.91 -20.64 -19.58
CA LYS A 157 9.79 -20.27 -18.47
C LYS A 157 10.16 -21.50 -17.64
N PRO A 158 11.35 -21.52 -16.99
CA PRO A 158 11.69 -22.54 -16.02
C PRO A 158 10.65 -22.65 -14.91
N GLU A 159 10.47 -23.85 -14.41
CA GLU A 159 9.62 -24.11 -13.25
C GLU A 159 10.35 -23.72 -11.96
N PHE A 160 9.60 -23.18 -10.99
CA PHE A 160 10.10 -22.95 -9.65
C PHE A 160 10.02 -24.25 -8.83
N PRO A 161 11.08 -24.63 -8.12
CA PRO A 161 11.10 -25.85 -7.31
C PRO A 161 10.22 -25.68 -6.05
N CYS A 162 9.03 -26.30 -6.03
CA CYS A 162 8.00 -26.09 -5.01
C CYS A 162 8.23 -26.78 -3.64
N GLN A 163 9.47 -27.14 -3.30
CA GLN A 163 9.80 -27.62 -1.95
C GLN A 163 9.52 -26.52 -0.93
N MET A 164 9.03 -26.90 0.26
CA MET A 164 8.59 -25.92 1.27
C MET A 164 9.71 -24.94 1.65
N GLN A 165 10.95 -25.42 1.76
CA GLN A 165 12.11 -24.59 2.07
C GLN A 165 12.30 -23.46 1.05
N ASN A 166 12.10 -23.74 -0.24
CA ASN A 166 12.20 -22.75 -1.31
C ASN A 166 11.04 -21.75 -1.27
N LEU A 167 9.83 -22.24 -0.95
CA LEU A 167 8.65 -21.39 -0.83
C LEU A 167 8.76 -20.45 0.38
N GLU A 168 9.21 -20.94 1.52
CA GLU A 168 9.42 -20.13 2.72
C GLU A 168 10.55 -19.11 2.53
N SER A 169 11.67 -19.52 1.93
CA SER A 169 12.77 -18.61 1.60
C SER A 169 12.32 -17.49 0.66
N ARG A 170 11.49 -17.80 -0.35
CA ARG A 170 11.06 -16.82 -1.35
C ARG A 170 9.89 -15.93 -0.88
N TRP A 171 8.95 -16.49 -0.13
CA TRP A 171 7.63 -15.88 0.11
C TRP A 171 7.19 -15.85 1.56
N GLY A 172 8.00 -16.32 2.51
CA GLY A 172 7.64 -16.52 3.92
C GLY A 172 7.03 -15.32 4.65
N ASP A 173 7.04 -15.36 5.99
CA ASP A 173 6.37 -14.35 6.81
C ASP A 173 6.79 -12.92 6.41
N CYS A 174 5.81 -12.07 6.11
CA CYS A 174 6.06 -10.67 5.74
C CYS A 174 6.25 -9.75 6.95
N GLY A 175 6.25 -10.28 8.17
CA GLY A 175 6.27 -9.50 9.41
C GLY A 175 4.94 -8.79 9.69
N CYS A 176 3.89 -9.15 8.95
CA CYS A 176 2.59 -8.47 9.00
C CYS A 176 1.70 -8.91 10.17
N LYS A 177 2.17 -9.83 11.02
CA LYS A 177 1.45 -10.29 12.21
C LYS A 177 1.57 -9.25 13.32
N LEU A 178 0.44 -8.89 13.92
CA LEU A 178 0.42 -8.07 15.13
C LEU A 178 1.19 -8.81 16.23
N LYS A 179 2.15 -8.13 16.86
CA LYS A 179 2.76 -8.61 18.10
C LYS A 179 1.64 -8.67 19.14
N LYS A 180 1.39 -9.86 19.69
CA LYS A 180 0.46 -10.04 20.80
C LYS A 180 1.02 -9.38 22.06
#